data_AF-A0A090AN51-F1
#
_entry.id   AF-A0A090AN51-F1
#
_cell.length_a   1.000
_cell.length_b   1.000
_cell.length_c   1.000
_cell.angle_alpha   90.00
_cell.angle_beta   90.00
_cell.angle_gamma   90.00
#
_symmetry.space_group_name_H-M   'P 1'
#
loop_
_entity.id
_entity.type
_entity.pdbx_description
1 polymer ?
#
loop_
_entity_poly.entity_id
_entity_poly.type
_entity_poly.pdbx_seq_one_letter_code
_entity_poly.pdbx_strand_id
1 'polypeptide(L)'
;MTASTIIKPNVREVTLTYYDSSQRTVTVTDIETPFPTGRLVISHTDTTGIIIQVNRFLTEISGYPEAEMLGKPHCLFRHPDMPSVLFKELWETIQQGRIWEGGIKNLRKDGGFYWVDATVTPNTRRGKIIGYISVRNELSRKKRAECEQLYPTLF
;
A
#
# COMPACT_ATOMS: atom_id res chain seq x y z
N MET A 1 37.77 -0.87 21.41
CA MET A 1 37.05 -2.04 20.86
C MET A 1 35.60 -1.61 20.64
N THR A 2 35.23 -1.26 19.41
CA THR A 2 33.86 -0.88 19.06
C THR A 2 33.11 -2.14 18.64
N ALA A 3 32.23 -2.64 19.51
CA ALA A 3 31.30 -3.69 19.15
C ALA A 3 30.20 -3.08 18.27
N SER A 4 30.29 -3.27 16.96
CA SER A 4 29.19 -3.00 16.04
C SER A 4 28.21 -4.18 16.11
N THR A 5 27.16 -4.04 16.91
CA THR A 5 26.03 -4.97 16.89
C THR A 5 25.35 -4.86 15.54
N ILE A 6 25.58 -5.83 14.65
CA ILE A 6 24.80 -6.00 13.43
C ILE A 6 23.43 -6.53 13.87
N ILE A 7 22.45 -5.64 14.07
CA ILE A 7 21.05 -6.03 14.24
C ILE A 7 20.64 -6.63 12.89
N LYS A 8 20.54 -7.97 12.82
CA LYS A 8 19.97 -8.63 11.65
C LYS A 8 18.50 -8.19 11.56
N PRO A 9 18.01 -7.74 10.39
CA PRO A 9 16.60 -7.46 10.23
C PRO A 9 15.79 -8.72 10.58
N ASN A 10 14.70 -8.57 11.33
CA ASN A 10 13.76 -9.67 11.48
C ASN A 10 13.19 -9.95 10.10
N VAL A 11 13.39 -11.16 9.59
CA VAL A 11 12.85 -11.62 8.31
C VAL A 11 11.83 -12.70 8.59
N ARG A 12 10.63 -12.57 8.03
CA ARG A 12 9.59 -13.60 8.09
C ARG A 12 8.94 -13.81 6.74
N GLU A 13 8.49 -15.03 6.49
CA GLU A 13 7.65 -15.34 5.35
C GLU A 13 6.19 -15.34 5.80
N VAL A 14 5.32 -14.68 5.03
CA VAL A 14 3.89 -14.61 5.33
C VAL A 14 3.11 -14.95 4.08
N THR A 15 2.16 -15.88 4.18
CA THR A 15 1.21 -16.17 3.12
C THR A 15 -0.02 -15.29 3.29
N LEU A 16 -0.23 -14.38 2.34
CA LEU A 16 -1.44 -13.57 2.23
C LEU A 16 -2.51 -14.38 1.50
N THR A 17 -3.72 -14.40 2.05
CA THR A 17 -4.93 -14.90 1.37
C THR A 17 -5.79 -13.71 0.97
N TYR A 18 -6.15 -13.63 -0.31
CA TYR A 18 -6.98 -12.57 -0.88
C TYR A 18 -8.46 -12.98 -0.92
N TYR A 19 -9.34 -12.03 -1.25
CA TYR A 19 -10.79 -12.25 -1.26
C TYR A 19 -11.23 -13.32 -2.27
N ASP A 20 -10.52 -13.44 -3.39
CA ASP A 20 -10.73 -14.46 -4.41
C ASP A 20 -10.11 -15.83 -4.04
N SER A 21 -9.70 -16.00 -2.78
CA SER A 21 -8.98 -17.17 -2.25
C SER A 21 -7.59 -17.41 -2.86
N SER A 22 -7.12 -16.54 -3.74
CA SER A 22 -5.74 -16.61 -4.22
C SER A 22 -4.76 -16.34 -3.06
N GLN A 23 -3.57 -16.91 -3.17
CA GLN A 23 -2.54 -16.80 -2.15
C GLN A 23 -1.24 -16.26 -2.74
N ARG A 24 -0.52 -15.48 -1.91
CA ARG A 24 0.84 -15.02 -2.23
C ARG A 24 1.70 -15.06 -0.98
N THR A 25 2.80 -15.82 -1.05
CA THR A 25 3.84 -15.77 -0.03
C THR A 25 4.76 -14.58 -0.29
N VAL A 26 5.02 -13.81 0.77
CA VAL A 26 5.90 -12.65 0.72
C VAL A 26 6.92 -12.71 1.84
N THR A 27 8.13 -12.23 1.54
CA THR A 27 9.12 -11.92 2.56
C THR A 27 8.79 -10.57 3.17
N VAL A 28 8.85 -10.47 4.50
CA VAL A 28 8.62 -9.25 5.26
C VAL A 28 9.80 -8.99 6.17
N THR A 29 10.26 -7.75 6.17
CA THR A 29 11.33 -7.25 7.04
C THR A 29 10.86 -6.00 7.77
N ASP A 30 11.54 -5.68 8.87
CA ASP A 30 11.29 -4.43 9.62
C ASP A 30 12.06 -3.23 9.03
N ILE A 31 12.61 -3.36 7.82
CA ILE A 31 13.35 -2.28 7.15
C ILE A 31 12.36 -1.31 6.52
N GLU A 32 12.27 -0.12 7.12
CA GLU A 32 11.52 0.99 6.56
C GLU A 32 12.34 1.74 5.51
N THR A 33 11.70 2.06 4.38
CA THR A 33 12.13 3.11 3.46
C THR A 33 11.37 4.40 3.80
N PRO A 34 12.03 5.44 4.33
CA PRO A 34 11.37 6.69 4.65
C PRO A 34 10.73 7.32 3.41
N PHE A 35 9.50 7.81 3.55
CA PHE A 35 8.83 8.53 2.47
C PHE A 35 9.38 9.97 2.41
N PRO A 36 10.01 10.39 1.31
CA PRO A 36 10.57 11.74 1.17
C PRO A 36 9.46 12.80 1.05
N THR A 37 9.59 13.87 1.83
CA THR A 37 8.70 15.04 1.78
C THR A 37 8.65 15.64 0.37
N GLY A 38 7.46 16.07 -0.06
CA GLY A 38 7.25 16.74 -1.34
C GLY A 38 7.19 15.82 -2.57
N ARG A 39 7.30 14.49 -2.39
CA ARG A 39 7.04 13.51 -3.45
C ARG A 39 5.61 12.98 -3.36
N LEU A 40 5.09 12.49 -4.49
CA LEU A 40 3.77 11.86 -4.58
C LEU A 40 3.88 10.51 -5.26
N VAL A 41 3.19 9.52 -4.71
CA VAL A 41 2.98 8.22 -5.35
C VAL A 41 1.59 8.23 -5.97
N ILE A 42 1.51 8.00 -7.28
CA ILE A 42 0.25 8.04 -8.04
C ILE A 42 0.07 6.72 -8.79
N SER A 43 -1.12 6.16 -8.71
CA SER A 43 -1.53 5.02 -9.53
C SER A 43 -2.98 5.13 -9.96
N HIS A 44 -3.27 4.61 -11.14
CA HIS A 44 -4.61 4.49 -11.68
C HIS A 44 -4.94 3.01 -11.78
N THR A 45 -6.19 2.69 -11.50
CA THR A 45 -6.73 1.33 -11.63
C THR A 45 -8.00 1.34 -12.44
N ASP A 46 -8.35 0.19 -13.02
CA ASP A 46 -9.71 -0.05 -13.50
C ASP A 46 -10.70 -0.24 -12.34
N THR A 47 -11.96 -0.53 -12.64
CA THR A 47 -13.02 -0.71 -11.62
C THR A 47 -12.84 -1.95 -10.75
N THR A 48 -11.95 -2.87 -11.12
CA THR A 48 -11.65 -4.10 -10.37
C THR A 48 -10.37 -3.97 -9.54
N GLY A 49 -9.67 -2.82 -9.62
CA GLY A 49 -8.44 -2.56 -8.89
C GLY A 49 -7.17 -3.04 -9.60
N ILE A 50 -7.26 -3.39 -10.89
CA ILE A 50 -6.08 -3.72 -11.70
C ILE A 50 -5.36 -2.43 -12.09
N ILE A 51 -4.05 -2.38 -11.84
CA ILE A 51 -3.21 -1.22 -12.13
C ILE A 51 -3.08 -1.05 -13.65
N ILE A 52 -3.44 0.14 -14.13
CA ILE A 52 -3.34 0.54 -15.54
C ILE A 52 -2.28 1.62 -15.79
N GLN A 53 -1.89 2.35 -14.75
CA GLN A 53 -0.87 3.37 -14.82
C GLN A 53 -0.25 3.61 -13.44
N VAL A 54 1.03 3.92 -13.43
CA VAL A 54 1.79 4.33 -12.24
C VAL A 54 2.67 5.51 -12.58
N ASN A 55 3.08 6.29 -11.58
CA ASN A 55 4.16 7.26 -11.78
C ASN A 55 5.53 6.65 -11.49
N ARG A 56 6.57 7.30 -12.00
CA ARG A 56 7.97 6.91 -11.79
C ARG A 56 8.31 6.72 -10.31
N PHE A 57 7.79 7.57 -9.43
CA PHE A 57 8.12 7.47 -8.02
C PHE A 57 7.58 6.20 -7.35
N LEU A 58 6.40 5.71 -7.75
CA LEU A 58 5.89 4.43 -7.25
C LEU A 58 6.87 3.28 -7.58
N THR A 59 7.47 3.30 -8.77
CA THR A 59 8.51 2.33 -9.17
C THR A 59 9.72 2.41 -8.23
N GLU A 60 10.22 3.62 -7.98
CA GLU A 60 11.38 3.87 -7.12
C GLU A 60 11.15 3.42 -5.66
N ILE A 61 10.03 3.85 -5.04
CA ILE A 61 9.78 3.59 -3.62
C ILE A 61 9.22 2.20 -3.33
N SER A 62 8.56 1.55 -4.28
CA SER A 62 8.06 0.18 -4.08
C SER A 62 9.10 -0.89 -4.39
N GLY A 63 10.13 -0.54 -5.19
CA GLY A 63 11.10 -1.50 -5.71
C GLY A 63 10.57 -2.42 -6.82
N TYR A 64 9.30 -2.23 -7.24
CA TYR A 64 8.75 -2.93 -8.39
C TYR A 64 9.00 -2.14 -9.68
N PRO A 65 9.52 -2.78 -10.76
CA PRO A 65 9.48 -2.21 -12.10
C PRO A 65 8.05 -2.01 -12.59
N GLU A 66 7.79 -0.98 -13.40
CA GLU A 66 6.46 -0.71 -13.96
C GLU A 66 5.87 -1.92 -14.70
N ALA A 67 6.68 -2.60 -15.52
CA ALA A 67 6.26 -3.79 -16.26
C ALA A 67 5.76 -4.94 -15.36
N GLU A 68 6.18 -4.99 -14.09
CA GLU A 68 5.68 -5.98 -13.14
C GLU A 68 4.41 -5.52 -12.40
N MET A 69 4.09 -4.23 -12.44
CA MET A 69 2.93 -3.64 -11.80
C MET A 69 1.71 -3.57 -12.73
N LEU A 70 1.93 -3.23 -14.00
CA LEU A 70 0.83 -3.09 -14.97
C LEU A 70 0.08 -4.42 -15.15
N GLY A 71 -1.25 -4.35 -15.13
CA GLY A 71 -2.11 -5.53 -15.22
C GLY A 71 -2.18 -6.36 -13.94
N LYS A 72 -1.56 -5.93 -12.84
CA LYS A 72 -1.66 -6.60 -11.53
C LYS A 72 -2.66 -5.90 -10.61
N PRO A 73 -3.28 -6.64 -9.67
CA PRO A 73 -4.09 -6.02 -8.63
C PRO A 73 -3.28 -5.07 -7.75
N HIS A 74 -3.88 -3.96 -7.34
CA HIS A 74 -3.23 -2.98 -6.44
C HIS A 74 -2.84 -3.58 -5.07
N CYS A 75 -3.45 -4.69 -4.66
CA CYS A 75 -3.04 -5.44 -3.46
C CYS A 75 -1.63 -6.06 -3.56
N LEU A 76 -0.94 -5.90 -4.70
CA LEU A 76 0.49 -6.16 -4.86
C LEU A 76 1.33 -5.52 -3.74
N PHE A 77 0.98 -4.31 -3.31
CA PHE A 77 1.70 -3.59 -2.25
C PHE A 77 1.18 -3.87 -0.85
N ARG A 78 0.21 -4.77 -0.68
CA ARG A 78 -0.40 -5.02 0.63
C ARG A 78 0.62 -5.60 1.60
N HIS A 79 0.84 -4.88 2.70
CA HIS A 79 1.62 -5.38 3.82
C HIS A 79 0.77 -6.30 4.70
N PRO A 80 1.30 -7.43 5.21
CA PRO A 80 0.54 -8.33 6.09
C PRO A 80 0.05 -7.70 7.40
N ASP A 81 0.79 -6.72 7.93
CA ASP A 81 0.37 -5.92 9.10
C ASP A 81 -0.79 -4.94 8.84
N MET A 82 -1.33 -4.91 7.61
CA MET A 82 -2.53 -4.12 7.32
C MET A 82 -3.80 -4.97 7.49
N PRO A 83 -4.70 -4.58 8.42
CA PRO A 83 -5.91 -5.35 8.72
C PRO A 83 -6.86 -5.34 7.52
N SER A 84 -7.53 -6.47 7.28
CA SER A 84 -8.42 -6.66 6.12
C SER A 84 -9.64 -5.71 6.16
N VAL A 85 -10.09 -5.34 7.36
CA VAL A 85 -11.25 -4.46 7.55
C VAL A 85 -11.06 -3.07 6.92
N LEU A 86 -9.84 -2.52 6.91
CA LEU A 86 -9.56 -1.23 6.27
C LEU A 86 -9.72 -1.30 4.76
N PHE A 87 -9.30 -2.41 4.13
CA PHE A 87 -9.49 -2.59 2.70
C PHE A 87 -10.95 -2.83 2.35
N LYS A 88 -11.71 -3.51 3.22
CA LYS A 88 -13.16 -3.65 3.06
C LYS A 88 -13.84 -2.28 3.07
N GLU A 89 -13.55 -1.45 4.08
CA GLU A 89 -14.07 -0.08 4.19
C GLU A 89 -13.68 0.78 2.98
N LEU A 90 -12.43 0.68 2.52
CA LEU A 90 -11.95 1.34 1.32
C LEU A 90 -12.82 1.00 0.12
N TRP A 91 -13.01 -0.29 -0.16
CA TRP A 91 -13.80 -0.75 -1.30
C TRP A 91 -15.26 -0.32 -1.20
N GLU A 92 -15.88 -0.48 -0.03
CA GLU A 92 -17.26 -0.03 0.22
C GLU A 92 -17.42 1.47 -0.02
N THR A 93 -16.42 2.27 0.35
CA THR A 93 -16.42 3.74 0.18
C THR A 93 -16.31 4.13 -1.29
N ILE A 94 -15.29 3.64 -1.99
CA ILE A 94 -15.00 4.08 -3.37
C ILE A 94 -16.02 3.55 -4.37
N GLN A 95 -16.60 2.37 -4.14
CA GLN A 95 -17.67 1.83 -4.99
C GLN A 95 -18.97 2.64 -4.88
N GLN A 96 -19.18 3.35 -3.78
CA GLN A 96 -20.29 4.27 -3.59
C GLN A 96 -20.02 5.67 -4.18
N GLY A 97 -18.93 5.85 -4.93
CA GLY A 97 -18.56 7.14 -5.51
C GLY A 97 -17.98 8.14 -4.50
N ARG A 98 -17.64 7.69 -3.29
CA ARG A 98 -17.02 8.54 -2.26
C ARG A 98 -15.50 8.45 -2.27
N ILE A 99 -14.85 9.46 -1.70
CA ILE A 99 -13.41 9.48 -1.49
C ILE A 99 -13.09 8.70 -0.21
N TRP A 100 -12.05 7.87 -0.26
CA TRP A 100 -11.50 7.20 0.91
C TRP A 100 -10.14 7.80 1.26
N GLU A 101 -9.86 7.92 2.56
CA GLU A 101 -8.59 8.41 3.08
C GLU A 101 -8.08 7.55 4.24
N GLY A 102 -6.77 7.30 4.32
CA GLY A 102 -6.21 6.51 5.41
C GLY A 102 -4.69 6.32 5.34
N GLY A 103 -4.11 6.02 6.50
CA GLY A 103 -2.70 5.61 6.59
C GLY A 103 -2.52 4.18 6.10
N ILE A 104 -1.54 3.93 5.24
CA ILE A 104 -1.28 2.58 4.73
C ILE A 104 0.21 2.26 4.87
N LYS A 105 0.52 1.10 5.45
CA LYS A 105 1.83 0.46 5.37
C LYS A 105 1.88 -0.36 4.08
N ASN A 106 2.73 0.04 3.14
CA ASN A 106 2.94 -0.67 1.88
C ASN A 106 4.17 -1.57 1.98
N LEU A 107 4.07 -2.76 1.41
CA LEU A 107 5.16 -3.71 1.24
C LEU A 107 5.94 -3.42 -0.04
N ARG A 108 7.26 -3.41 0.08
CA ARG A 108 8.19 -3.29 -1.05
C ARG A 108 8.51 -4.66 -1.63
N LYS A 109 9.04 -4.70 -2.85
CA LYS A 109 9.48 -5.93 -3.52
C LYS A 109 10.58 -6.68 -2.75
N ASP A 110 11.46 -5.94 -2.09
CA ASP A 110 12.56 -6.46 -1.28
C ASP A 110 12.13 -6.91 0.13
N GLY A 111 10.83 -6.85 0.45
CA GLY A 111 10.27 -7.20 1.74
C GLY A 111 10.36 -6.10 2.80
N GLY A 112 11.00 -4.97 2.52
CA GLY A 112 10.87 -3.77 3.37
C GLY A 112 9.49 -3.14 3.26
N PHE A 113 9.28 -2.02 3.95
CA PHE A 113 8.01 -1.30 3.89
C PHE A 113 8.18 0.21 3.82
N TYR A 114 7.10 0.91 3.52
CA TYR A 114 7.00 2.37 3.65
C TYR A 114 5.58 2.77 4.03
N TRP A 115 5.44 3.83 4.80
CA TRP A 115 4.15 4.40 5.16
C TRP A 115 3.72 5.49 4.17
N VAL A 116 2.41 5.59 3.94
CA VAL A 116 1.80 6.66 3.15
C VAL A 116 0.52 7.16 3.82
N ASP A 117 0.21 8.44 3.64
CA ASP A 117 -1.16 8.93 3.73
C ASP A 117 -1.80 8.82 2.34
N ALA A 118 -2.85 8.03 2.22
CA ALA A 118 -3.46 7.68 0.95
C ALA A 118 -4.84 8.33 0.81
N THR A 119 -5.08 8.95 -0.35
CA THR A 119 -6.41 9.37 -0.81
C THR A 119 -6.75 8.57 -2.06
N VAL A 120 -7.93 7.94 -2.07
CA VAL A 120 -8.43 7.17 -3.21
C VAL A 120 -9.74 7.79 -3.70
N THR A 121 -9.76 8.20 -4.95
CA THR A 121 -10.88 8.91 -5.58
C THR A 121 -11.44 8.10 -6.75
N PRO A 122 -12.77 7.93 -6.84
CA PRO A 122 -13.42 7.36 -8.01
C PRO A 122 -13.20 8.22 -9.25
N ASN A 123 -12.68 7.63 -10.31
CA ASN A 123 -12.58 8.26 -11.62
C ASN A 123 -13.88 8.02 -12.38
N THR A 124 -14.59 9.09 -12.74
CA THR A 124 -15.90 8.97 -13.39
C THR A 124 -15.90 9.53 -14.80
N ARG A 125 -16.67 8.89 -15.69
CA ARG A 125 -16.93 9.35 -17.05
C ARG A 125 -18.42 9.20 -17.34
N ARG A 126 -19.08 10.31 -17.69
CA ARG A 126 -20.53 10.35 -17.93
C ARG A 126 -21.35 9.74 -16.77
N GLY A 127 -20.99 10.09 -15.54
CA GLY A 127 -21.68 9.61 -14.33
C GLY A 127 -21.42 8.15 -13.94
N LYS A 128 -20.55 7.44 -14.65
CA LYS A 128 -20.16 6.06 -14.32
C LYS A 128 -18.72 6.02 -13.82
N ILE A 129 -18.46 5.26 -12.76
CA ILE A 129 -17.11 4.97 -12.31
C ILE A 129 -16.42 4.10 -13.38
N ILE A 130 -15.26 4.55 -13.84
CA ILE A 130 -14.43 3.85 -14.84
C ILE A 130 -13.12 3.33 -14.24
N GLY A 131 -12.88 3.59 -12.96
CA GLY A 131 -11.69 3.17 -12.24
C GLY A 131 -11.45 4.04 -11.03
N TYR A 132 -10.25 3.94 -10.47
CA TYR A 132 -9.86 4.70 -9.27
C TYR A 132 -8.48 5.31 -9.41
N ILE A 133 -8.30 6.49 -8.84
CA ILE A 133 -7.03 7.20 -8.76
C ILE A 133 -6.61 7.21 -7.29
N SER A 134 -5.39 6.73 -7.01
CA SER A 134 -4.79 6.83 -5.69
C SER A 134 -3.62 7.80 -5.71
N VAL A 135 -3.70 8.82 -4.86
CA VAL A 135 -2.61 9.77 -4.58
C VAL A 135 -2.15 9.54 -3.15
N ARG A 136 -0.84 9.46 -2.97
CA ARG A 136 -0.22 9.15 -1.68
C ARG A 136 0.95 10.08 -1.41
N ASN A 137 1.05 10.52 -0.17
CA ASN A 137 2.11 11.39 0.32
C ASN A 137 2.65 10.88 1.67
N GLU A 138 3.55 11.65 2.27
CA GLU A 138 4.16 11.34 3.57
C GLU A 138 3.11 11.27 4.68
N LEU A 139 3.09 10.16 5.42
CA LEU A 139 2.22 10.02 6.59
C LEU A 139 2.78 10.84 7.76
N SER A 140 1.99 11.78 8.27
CA SER A 140 2.40 12.58 9.43
C SER A 140 2.76 11.69 10.63
N ARG A 141 3.76 12.11 11.43
CA ARG A 141 4.20 11.37 12.62
C ARG A 141 3.06 11.07 13.59
N LYS A 142 2.14 12.02 13.77
CA LYS A 142 0.96 11.86 14.63
C LYS A 142 0.05 10.75 14.11
N LYS A 143 -0.37 10.84 12.85
CA LYS A 143 -1.25 9.85 12.22
C LYS A 143 -0.59 8.47 12.14
N ARG A 144 0.72 8.42 11.92
CA ARG A 144 1.50 7.18 11.98
C ARG A 144 1.41 6.52 13.36
N ALA A 145 1.65 7.26 14.43
CA ALA A 145 1.56 6.71 15.78
C ALA A 145 0.15 6.18 16.10
N GLU A 146 -0.89 6.89 15.66
CA GLU A 146 -2.28 6.43 15.77
C GLU A 146 -2.51 5.11 15.00
N CYS A 147 -2.01 5.01 13.77
CA CYS A 147 -2.11 3.78 12.96
C CYS A 147 -1.35 2.60 13.60
N GLU A 148 -0.14 2.84 14.09
CA GLU A 148 0.70 1.82 14.74
C GLU A 148 0.07 1.28 16.03
N GLN A 149 -0.71 2.12 16.74
CA GLN A 149 -1.48 1.69 17.90
C GLN A 149 -2.77 0.95 17.53
N LEU A 150 -3.51 1.45 16.53
CA LEU A 150 -4.83 0.94 16.17
C LEU A 150 -4.79 -0.35 15.34
N TYR A 151 -3.94 -0.44 14.32
CA TYR A 151 -4.03 -1.52 13.33
C TYR A 151 -3.80 -2.92 13.87
N PRO A 152 -2.91 -3.15 14.85
CA PRO A 152 -2.79 -4.46 15.50
C PRO A 152 -4.06 -4.93 16.23
N THR A 153 -4.98 -4.03 16.59
CA THR A 153 -6.22 -4.38 17.29
C THR A 153 -7.38 -4.73 16.35
N LEU A 154 -7.15 -4.74 15.03
CA LEU A 154 -8.18 -4.90 13.99
C LEU A 154 -8.05 -6.23 13.21
N PHE A 155 -7.26 -7.18 13.72
CA PHE A 155 -7.06 -8.52 13.14
C PHE A 155 -8.02 -9.57 13.73
#